data_AF-A0A2M7Y956-F1
#
_entry.id   AF-A0A2M7Y956-F1
#
_cell.length_a   1.000
_cell.length_b   1.000
_cell.length_c   1.000
_cell.angle_alpha   90.00
_cell.angle_beta   90.00
_cell.angle_gamma   90.00
#
_symmetry.space_group_name_H-M   'P 1'
#
loop_
_entity.id
_entity.type
_entity.pdbx_description
1 polymer ?
#
loop_
_entity_poly.entity_id
_entity_poly.type
_entity_poly.pdbx_seq_one_letter_code
_entity_poly.pdbx_strand_id
1 'polypeptide(L)'
;MRLLTYLVLGFAALVVIAWSVANRGAVTVASAPDLTAYGLPASPTYDVPLFALALGFGAVGFILGAAREYLREGRVRRRAAESRREADKLQREVATLKRNQNLDEDDEIIALTAR
;
A
#
# COMPACT_ATOMS: atom_id res chain seq x y z
N MET A 1 -14.36 -19.44 3.98
CA MET A 1 -13.56 -18.20 4.11
C MET A 1 -14.28 -16.96 3.56
N ARG A 2 -14.78 -16.95 2.31
CA ARG A 2 -15.44 -15.75 1.72
C ARG A 2 -16.69 -15.28 2.47
N LEU A 3 -17.52 -16.20 2.96
CA LEU A 3 -18.74 -15.86 3.71
C LEU A 3 -18.42 -15.08 5.00
N LEU A 4 -17.40 -15.51 5.76
CA LEU A 4 -16.97 -14.81 6.97
C LEU A 4 -16.45 -13.41 6.64
N THR A 5 -15.66 -13.27 5.57
CA THR A 5 -15.19 -11.96 5.10
C THR A 5 -16.35 -11.05 4.72
N TYR A 6 -17.36 -11.55 4.01
CA TYR A 6 -18.54 -10.75 3.65
C TYR A 6 -19.42 -10.42 4.86
N LEU A 7 -19.55 -11.32 5.83
CA LEU A 7 -20.25 -11.06 7.08
C LEU A 7 -19.58 -9.95 7.88
N VAL A 8 -18.25 -10.02 8.03
CA VAL A 8 -17.48 -8.99 8.72
C VAL A 8 -17.59 -7.65 7.99
N LEU A 9 -17.46 -7.65 6.66
CA LEU A 9 -17.57 -6.42 5.86
C LEU A 9 -18.99 -5.84 5.90
N GLY A 10 -20.01 -6.68 5.83
CA GLY A 10 -21.42 -6.28 5.94
C GLY A 10 -21.73 -5.70 7.31
N PHE A 11 -21.23 -6.32 8.38
CA PHE A 11 -21.37 -5.80 9.75
C PHE A 11 -20.67 -4.45 9.91
N ALA A 12 -19.44 -4.31 9.42
CA ALA A 12 -18.71 -3.04 9.44
C ALA A 12 -19.47 -1.95 8.66
N ALA A 13 -20.00 -2.27 7.48
CA ALA A 13 -20.80 -1.34 6.68
C ALA A 13 -22.06 -0.91 7.44
N LEU A 14 -22.74 -1.83 8.12
CA LEU A 14 -23.93 -1.53 8.91
C LEU A 14 -23.62 -0.60 10.09
N VAL A 15 -22.49 -0.79 10.77
CA VAL A 15 -22.02 0.12 11.83
C VAL A 15 -21.74 1.52 11.27
N VAL A 16 -21.05 1.63 10.13
CA VAL A 16 -20.76 2.92 9.49
C VAL A 16 -22.05 3.64 9.09
N ILE A 17 -23.03 2.91 8.53
CA ILE A 17 -24.33 3.47 8.16
C ILE A 17 -25.08 3.95 9.41
N ALA A 18 -25.18 3.11 10.45
CA ALA A 18 -25.85 3.46 11.69
C ALA A 18 -25.23 4.71 12.34
N TRP A 19 -23.89 4.76 12.41
CA TRP A 19 -23.17 5.92 12.91
C TRP A 19 -23.39 7.17 12.06
N SER A 20 -23.46 7.03 10.73
CA SER A 20 -23.74 8.15 9.82
C SER A 20 -25.15 8.71 10.01
N VAL A 21 -26.15 7.83 10.15
CA VAL A 21 -27.54 8.22 10.40
C VAL A 21 -27.69 8.90 11.77
N ALA A 22 -27.02 8.37 12.79
CA ALA A 22 -27.02 8.94 14.14
C ALA A 22 -26.37 10.34 14.16
N ASN A 23 -25.31 10.55 13.38
CA ASN A 23 -24.57 11.81 13.30
C ASN A 23 -24.93 12.64 12.06
N ARG A 24 -26.17 12.51 11.56
CA ARG A 24 -26.68 13.28 10.41
C ARG A 24 -26.91 14.76 10.68
N GLY A 25 -26.83 15.16 11.95
CA GLY A 25 -26.96 16.56 12.35
C GLY A 25 -25.91 17.42 11.68
N ALA A 26 -26.32 18.55 11.12
CA ALA A 26 -25.40 19.52 10.56
C ALA A 26 -24.62 20.17 11.69
N VAL A 27 -23.29 20.18 11.57
CA VAL A 27 -22.39 20.88 12.47
C VAL A 27 -21.78 22.04 11.70
N THR A 28 -21.85 23.21 12.31
CA THR A 28 -21.29 24.44 11.80
C THR A 28 -19.78 24.41 11.95
N VAL A 29 -19.06 24.36 10.83
CA VAL A 29 -17.60 24.32 10.79
C VAL A 29 -17.06 25.63 10.24
N ALA A 30 -16.26 26.31 11.06
CA ALA A 30 -15.50 27.48 10.65
C ALA A 30 -14.21 27.06 9.93
N SER A 31 -13.91 27.68 8.80
CA SER A 31 -12.68 27.40 8.04
C SER A 31 -11.41 27.99 8.67
N ALA A 32 -11.57 29.00 9.53
CA ALA A 32 -10.49 29.70 10.20
C ALA A 32 -10.92 30.13 11.62
N PRO A 33 -9.97 30.28 12.55
CA PRO A 33 -10.26 30.76 13.91
C PRO A 33 -10.94 32.13 13.87
N ASP A 34 -11.74 32.41 14.89
CA ASP A 34 -12.40 33.72 15.02
C ASP A 34 -11.36 34.78 15.39
N LEU A 35 -11.05 35.66 14.43
CA LEU A 35 -10.12 36.76 14.59
C LEU A 35 -10.82 38.12 14.50
N THR A 36 -12.15 38.15 14.63
CA THR A 36 -12.94 39.38 14.58
C THR A 36 -12.54 40.37 15.68
N ALA A 37 -12.09 39.86 16.83
CA ALA A 37 -11.53 40.65 17.93
C ALA A 37 -10.27 41.45 17.53
N TYR A 38 -9.57 41.05 16.46
CA TYR A 38 -8.38 41.71 15.93
C TYR A 38 -8.69 42.58 14.69
N GLY A 39 -9.97 42.81 14.37
CA GLY A 39 -10.41 43.63 13.24
C GLY A 39 -10.38 42.93 11.88
N LEU A 40 -10.20 41.61 11.85
CA LEU A 40 -10.31 40.81 10.63
C LEU A 40 -11.78 40.46 10.31
N PRO A 41 -12.12 40.26 9.02
CA PRO A 41 -13.46 39.81 8.63
C PRO A 41 -13.77 38.42 9.19
N ALA A 42 -15.06 38.17 9.46
CA ALA A 42 -15.52 36.88 9.96
C ALA A 42 -15.19 35.74 8.99
N SER A 43 -14.75 34.60 9.55
CA SER A 43 -14.38 33.43 8.78
C SER A 43 -15.60 32.78 8.10
N PRO A 44 -15.48 32.35 6.83
CA PRO A 44 -16.51 31.57 6.17
C PRO A 44 -16.82 30.31 6.97
N THR A 45 -18.12 30.06 7.15
CA THR A 45 -18.64 28.97 7.95
C THR A 45 -19.54 28.10 7.08
N TYR A 46 -19.45 26.78 7.26
CA TYR A 46 -20.17 25.80 6.46
C TYR A 46 -20.87 24.80 7.37
N ASP A 47 -22.15 24.54 7.07
CA ASP A 47 -22.92 23.52 7.75
C ASP A 47 -22.73 22.19 7.04
N VAL A 48 -22.06 21.26 7.71
CA VAL A 48 -21.72 19.95 7.18
C VAL A 48 -22.05 18.87 8.20
N PRO A 49 -22.66 17.75 7.80
CA PRO A 49 -22.88 16.63 8.72
C PRO A 49 -21.57 16.08 9.27
N LEU A 50 -21.52 15.81 10.57
CA LEU A 50 -20.29 15.37 11.25
C LEU A 50 -19.74 14.06 10.66
N PHE A 51 -20.63 13.13 10.29
CA PHE A 51 -20.22 11.87 9.68
C PHE A 51 -19.47 12.08 8.35
N ALA A 52 -19.88 13.08 7.56
CA ALA A 52 -19.27 13.33 6.25
C ALA A 52 -17.84 13.84 6.41
N LEU A 53 -17.59 14.68 7.41
CA LEU A 53 -16.24 15.14 7.75
C LEU A 53 -15.37 13.97 8.19
N ALA A 54 -15.82 13.20 9.17
CA ALA A 54 -14.98 12.15 9.74
C ALA A 54 -14.77 10.96 8.77
N LEU A 55 -15.77 10.57 7.97
CA LEU A 55 -15.55 9.62 6.87
C LEU A 55 -14.67 10.20 5.78
N GLY A 56 -14.84 11.48 5.43
CA GLY A 56 -14.04 12.17 4.41
C GLY A 56 -12.57 12.20 4.78
N PHE A 57 -12.24 12.72 5.96
CA PHE A 57 -10.86 12.74 6.47
C PHE A 57 -10.30 11.33 6.67
N GLY A 58 -11.10 10.38 7.16
CA GLY A 58 -10.71 8.98 7.30
C GLY A 58 -10.39 8.34 5.95
N ALA A 59 -11.22 8.56 4.93
CA ALA A 59 -11.00 8.05 3.58
C ALA A 59 -9.75 8.65 2.94
N VAL A 60 -9.55 9.96 3.08
CA VAL A 60 -8.32 10.63 2.60
C VAL A 60 -7.10 10.06 3.31
N GLY A 61 -7.13 9.91 4.64
CA GLY A 61 -6.05 9.30 5.41
C GLY A 61 -5.76 7.86 4.99
N PHE A 62 -6.80 7.07 4.73
CA PHE A 62 -6.68 5.70 4.22
C PHE A 62 -6.02 5.67 2.84
N ILE A 63 -6.46 6.52 1.91
CA ILE A 63 -5.88 6.62 0.56
C ILE A 63 -4.41 7.03 0.64
N LEU A 64 -4.08 8.02 1.47
CA LEU A 64 -2.69 8.46 1.67
C LEU A 64 -1.84 7.35 2.31
N GLY A 65 -2.38 6.62 3.28
CA GLY A 65 -1.73 5.46 3.89
C GLY A 65 -1.46 4.35 2.86
N ALA A 66 -2.46 4.01 2.05
CA ALA A 66 -2.35 3.03 0.97
C ALA A 66 -1.36 3.49 -0.11
N ALA A 67 -1.37 4.77 -0.50
CA ALA A 67 -0.43 5.35 -1.45
C ALA A 67 1.01 5.30 -0.91
N ARG A 68 1.21 5.60 0.37
CA ARG A 68 2.51 5.47 1.04
C ARG A 68 3.00 4.03 1.03
N GLU A 69 2.14 3.08 1.37
CA GLU A 69 2.49 1.65 1.37
C GLU A 69 2.84 1.18 -0.05
N TYR A 70 2.05 1.58 -1.05
CA TYR A 70 2.31 1.28 -2.46
C TYR A 70 3.68 1.79 -2.93
N LEU A 71 4.04 3.03 -2.57
CA LEU A 71 5.35 3.60 -2.87
C LEU A 71 6.50 2.90 -2.11
N ARG A 72 6.23 2.37 -0.91
CA ARG A 72 7.19 1.57 -0.14
C ARG A 72 7.47 0.25 -0.85
N GLU A 73 6.42 -0.44 -1.26
CA GLU A 73 6.48 -1.76 -1.89
C GLU A 73 7.08 -1.71 -3.31
N GLY A 74 6.89 -0.60 -4.02
CA GLY A 74 7.47 -0.37 -5.35
C GLY A 74 9.01 -0.44 -5.40
N ARG A 75 9.71 -0.09 -4.31
CA ARG A 75 11.18 -0.20 -4.22
C ARG A 75 11.66 -1.65 -4.13
N VAL A 76 10.87 -2.54 -3.53
CA VAL A 76 11.20 -3.97 -3.41
C VAL A 76 11.05 -4.67 -4.77
N ARG A 77 10.03 -4.29 -5.56
CA ARG A 77 9.82 -4.84 -6.90
C ARG A 77 10.97 -4.54 -7.87
N ARG A 78 11.57 -3.35 -7.79
CA ARG A 78 12.75 -3.00 -8.60
C ARG A 78 13.98 -3.86 -8.26
N ARG A 79 14.28 -4.03 -6.98
CA ARG A 79 15.42 -4.87 -6.54
C ARG A 79 15.23 -6.36 -6.84
N ALA A 80 14.01 -6.86 -6.75
CA ALA A 80 13.68 -8.23 -7.15
C ALA A 80 13.85 -8.45 -8.67
N ALA A 81 13.57 -7.44 -9.49
CA ALA A 81 13.79 -7.52 -10.94
C ALA A 81 15.27 -7.43 -11.32
N GLU A 82 16.05 -6.57 -10.65
CA GLU A 82 17.50 -6.45 -10.86
C GLU A 82 18.24 -7.72 -10.44
N SER A 83 17.97 -8.24 -9.24
CA SER A 83 18.59 -9.49 -8.76
C SER A 83 18.27 -10.70 -9.63
N ARG A 84 17.04 -10.81 -10.16
CA ARG A 84 16.70 -11.87 -11.13
C ARG A 84 17.50 -11.75 -12.43
N ARG A 85 17.70 -10.53 -12.94
CA ARG A 85 18.49 -10.31 -14.17
C ARG A 85 19.97 -10.64 -13.96
N GLU A 86 20.52 -10.29 -12.80
CA GLU A 86 21.90 -10.65 -12.44
C GLU A 86 22.06 -12.16 -12.27
N ALA A 87 21.12 -12.83 -11.61
CA ALA A 87 21.11 -14.29 -11.49
C ALA A 87 21.02 -15.00 -12.85
N ASP A 88 20.13 -14.54 -13.74
CA ASP A 88 20.02 -15.08 -15.10
C ASP A 88 21.31 -14.87 -15.92
N LYS A 89 21.97 -13.72 -15.76
CA LYS A 89 23.24 -13.43 -16.44
C LYS A 89 24.36 -14.34 -15.93
N LEU A 90 24.48 -14.50 -14.62
CA LEU A 90 25.44 -15.42 -13.99
C LEU A 90 25.19 -16.87 -14.40
N GLN A 91 23.94 -17.33 -14.44
CA GLN A 91 23.60 -18.67 -14.90
C GLN A 91 24.00 -18.89 -16.36
N ARG A 92 23.82 -17.90 -17.24
CA ARG A 92 24.24 -17.99 -18.65
C ARG A 92 25.75 -18.01 -18.79
N GLU A 93 26.47 -17.22 -17.99
CA GLU A 93 27.94 -17.24 -17.98
C GLU A 93 28.47 -18.59 -17.47
N VAL A 94 27.91 -19.14 -16.40
CA VAL A 94 28.24 -20.50 -15.92
C VAL A 94 27.93 -21.56 -16.98
N ALA A 95 26.76 -21.50 -17.62
CA ALA A 95 26.39 -22.45 -18.67
C ALA A 95 27.31 -22.35 -19.91
N THR A 96 27.74 -21.14 -20.25
CA THR A 96 28.67 -20.91 -21.37
C THR A 96 30.08 -21.39 -21.02
N LEU A 97 30.53 -21.17 -19.80
CA LEU A 97 31.82 -21.67 -19.30
C LEU A 97 31.84 -23.20 -19.22
N LYS A 98 30.77 -23.83 -18.70
CA LYS A 98 30.60 -25.29 -18.69
C LYS A 98 30.63 -25.86 -20.12
N ARG A 99 29.91 -25.24 -21.06
CA ARG A 99 29.89 -25.64 -22.48
C ARG A 99 31.26 -25.47 -23.16
N ASN A 100 31.98 -24.39 -22.90
CA ASN A 100 33.28 -24.13 -23.52
C ASN A 100 34.41 -25.00 -22.95
N GLN A 101 34.25 -25.53 -21.73
CA GLN A 101 35.22 -26.43 -21.11
C GLN A 101 34.97 -27.92 -21.40
N ASN A 102 33.94 -28.29 -22.18
CA ASN A 102 33.53 -29.69 -22.39
C ASN A 102 33.42 -30.49 -21.09
N LEU A 103 33.02 -29.82 -19.99
CA LEU A 103 32.75 -30.48 -18.73
C LEU A 103 31.32 -30.98 -18.77
N ASP A 104 31.14 -32.19 -19.28
CA ASP A 104 29.90 -32.93 -19.07
C ASP A 104 29.74 -33.17 -17.55
N GLU A 105 28.51 -33.08 -17.04
CA GLU A 105 28.21 -33.26 -15.61
C GLU A 105 28.77 -34.57 -15.05
N ASP A 106 28.90 -35.57 -15.92
CA ASP A 106 29.46 -36.88 -15.63
C ASP A 106 30.98 -36.84 -15.36
N ASP A 107 31.75 -35.95 -16.00
CA ASP A 107 33.20 -35.83 -15.83
C ASP A 107 33.57 -35.13 -14.51
N GLU A 108 32.75 -34.18 -14.03
CA GLU A 108 32.97 -33.49 -12.76
C GLU A 108 32.73 -34.41 -11.54
N ILE A 109 31.71 -35.29 -11.61
CA ILE A 109 31.43 -36.29 -10.57
C ILE A 109 32.58 -37.32 -10.48
N ILE A 110 33.16 -37.71 -11.62
CA ILE A 110 34.32 -38.61 -11.68
C ILE A 110 35.57 -37.92 -11.13
N ALA A 111 35.79 -36.63 -11.43
CA ALA A 111 36.94 -35.87 -10.93
C ALA A 111 36.86 -35.56 -9.42
N LEU A 112 35.67 -35.33 -8.87
CA LEU A 112 35.45 -35.09 -7.44
C LEU A 112 35.56 -36.35 -6.58
N THR A 113 35.32 -37.52 -7.17
CA THR A 113 35.46 -38.82 -6.48
C THR A 113 36.85 -39.44 -6.63
N ALA A 114 37.65 -38.98 -7.59
CA ALA A 114 39.03 -39.43 -7.83
C ALA A 114 40.10 -38.68 -7.00
N ARG A 115 39.71 -37.71 -6.17
CA ARG A 115 40.59 -36.98 -5.23
C ARG A 115 40.46 -37.53 -3.81
#